data_AF-A0AAV5WBG5-F1
#
_entry.id   AF-A0AAV5WBG5-F1
#
_cell.length_a   1.000
_cell.length_b   1.000
_cell.length_c   1.000
_cell.angle_alpha   90.00
_cell.angle_beta   90.00
_cell.angle_gamma   90.00
#
_symmetry.space_group_name_H-M   'P 1'
#
loop_
_entity.id
_entity.type
_entity.pdbx_description
1 polymer ?
#
loop_
_entity_poly.entity_id
_entity_poly.type
_entity_poly.pdbx_seq_one_letter_code
_entity_poly.pdbx_strand_id
1 'polypeptide(L)'
;PLFTLRIFAFGDLYDDGDEEGAPGRVAELFEYASPLEIVDLSVDDLYKAYPSIGPDTPETIVAFKKELIDFLEVGSEEQDEIIAGSPSKFKIVPGKLKMLKEIAAAEFPTLDPEEQEWWRNPSAYLMHLLLSKPAGKLKLARMPLFEGKSA
;
A
#
# COMPACT_ATOMS: atom_id res chain seq x y z
N PRO A 1 -3.96 -24.56 -1.88
CA PRO A 1 -4.24 -23.45 -2.83
C PRO A 1 -3.19 -22.36 -2.65
N LEU A 2 -2.25 -22.29 -3.60
CA LEU A 2 -1.14 -21.34 -3.60
C LEU A 2 -1.68 -19.93 -3.91
N PHE A 3 -1.49 -19.00 -2.98
CA PHE A 3 -1.80 -17.58 -3.14
C PHE A 3 -0.78 -16.95 -4.09
N THR A 4 -1.14 -16.79 -5.34
CA THR A 4 -0.36 -15.98 -6.29
C THR A 4 -1.03 -14.62 -6.39
N LEU A 5 -0.76 -13.72 -5.44
CA LEU A 5 -0.99 -12.30 -5.68
C LEU A 5 -0.21 -11.96 -6.95
N ARG A 6 -0.90 -11.55 -8.01
CA ARG A 6 -0.25 -10.99 -9.19
C ARG A 6 0.23 -9.59 -8.83
N ILE A 7 1.37 -9.52 -8.14
CA ILE A 7 2.19 -8.32 -7.90
C ILE A 7 2.87 -7.89 -9.23
N PHE A 8 2.16 -7.99 -10.36
CA PHE A 8 2.64 -7.52 -11.66
C PHE A 8 2.23 -6.06 -11.90
N ALA A 9 1.18 -5.59 -11.22
CA ALA A 9 0.66 -4.23 -11.29
C ALA A 9 1.61 -3.13 -10.74
N PHE A 10 2.57 -3.48 -9.89
CA PHE A 10 3.57 -2.53 -9.38
C PHE A 10 4.85 -2.50 -10.21
N GLY A 11 5.02 -3.38 -11.21
CA GLY A 11 6.15 -3.30 -12.13
C GLY A 11 5.97 -2.17 -13.13
N ASP A 12 4.76 -2.08 -13.71
CA ASP A 12 4.49 -1.16 -14.81
C ASP A 12 4.37 0.31 -14.38
N LEU A 13 4.15 0.59 -13.10
CA LEU A 13 4.16 1.97 -12.55
C LEU A 13 5.58 2.55 -12.40
N TYR A 14 6.59 1.73 -12.67
CA TYR A 14 7.98 1.96 -12.27
C TYR A 14 8.99 1.43 -13.29
N ASP A 15 8.55 0.95 -14.46
CA ASP A 15 9.40 0.52 -15.57
C ASP A 15 9.78 1.71 -16.45
N ASP A 16 10.56 2.64 -15.91
CA ASP A 16 11.28 3.64 -16.70
C ASP A 16 12.78 3.39 -16.53
N GLY A 17 13.29 2.30 -17.12
CA GLY A 17 14.62 2.22 -17.75
C GLY A 17 15.90 2.61 -16.98
N ASP A 18 15.84 2.95 -15.69
CA ASP A 18 17.01 3.21 -14.85
C ASP A 18 17.04 2.19 -13.71
N GLU A 19 17.99 1.27 -13.83
CA GLU A 19 18.38 0.30 -12.82
C GLU A 19 18.85 1.02 -11.55
N GLU A 20 17.94 1.37 -10.63
CA GLU A 20 18.20 1.39 -9.17
C GLU A 20 16.97 1.74 -8.32
N GLY A 21 15.86 2.15 -8.94
CA GLY A 21 14.59 2.40 -8.26
C GLY A 21 13.48 1.54 -8.86
N ALA A 22 12.88 0.67 -8.03
CA ALA A 22 11.59 0.02 -8.24
C ALA A 22 11.52 -1.26 -9.12
N PRO A 23 10.31 -1.73 -9.43
CA PRO A 23 9.66 -3.04 -9.14
C PRO A 23 10.19 -4.00 -8.07
N GLY A 24 11.51 -4.24 -8.02
CA GLY A 24 12.09 -5.34 -7.25
C GLY A 24 11.82 -5.26 -5.74
N ARG A 25 11.74 -4.04 -5.20
CA ARG A 25 11.58 -3.81 -3.76
C ARG A 25 10.21 -4.23 -3.24
N VAL A 26 9.12 -4.12 -4.00
CA VAL A 26 7.79 -4.54 -3.52
C VAL A 26 7.66 -6.06 -3.47
N ALA A 27 8.18 -6.78 -4.45
CA ALA A 27 8.24 -8.24 -4.42
C ALA A 27 9.10 -8.75 -3.25
N GLU A 28 10.28 -8.15 -3.03
CA GLU A 28 11.11 -8.45 -1.84
C GLU A 28 10.36 -8.19 -0.53
N LEU A 29 9.55 -7.13 -0.45
CA LEU A 29 8.81 -6.79 0.76
C LEU A 29 7.81 -7.88 1.17
N PHE A 30 7.27 -8.64 0.22
CA PHE A 30 6.42 -9.81 0.48
C PHE A 30 7.20 -11.07 0.88
N GLU A 31 8.53 -11.11 0.72
CA GLU A 31 9.36 -12.19 1.27
C GLU A 31 9.45 -12.10 2.81
N TYR A 32 9.35 -10.89 3.34
CA TYR A 32 9.48 -10.62 4.77
C TYR A 32 8.15 -10.47 5.49
N ALA A 33 7.03 -10.31 4.79
CA ALA A 33 5.72 -10.07 5.39
C ALA A 33 4.59 -10.65 4.53
N SER A 34 3.62 -11.30 5.17
CA SER A 34 2.41 -11.74 4.49
C SER A 34 1.53 -10.53 4.12
N PRO A 35 0.70 -10.63 3.06
CA PRO A 35 -0.26 -9.58 2.69
C PRO A 35 -1.17 -9.16 3.84
N LEU A 36 -1.55 -10.12 4.69
CA LEU A 36 -2.32 -9.85 5.92
C LEU A 36 -1.57 -8.95 6.89
N GLU A 37 -0.28 -9.22 7.15
CA GLU A 37 0.54 -8.41 8.06
C GLU A 37 0.79 -7.01 7.52
N ILE A 38 1.01 -6.88 6.21
CA ILE A 38 1.14 -5.58 5.57
C ILE A 38 -0.15 -4.80 5.78
N VAL A 39 -1.30 -5.35 5.36
CA VAL A 39 -2.60 -4.69 5.50
C VAL A 39 -2.95 -4.35 6.95
N ASP A 40 -2.67 -5.25 7.89
CA ASP A 40 -2.93 -5.03 9.31
C ASP A 40 -2.15 -3.82 9.83
N LEU A 41 -0.85 -3.76 9.53
CA LEU A 41 0.01 -2.64 9.89
C LEU A 41 -0.37 -1.36 9.14
N SER A 42 -0.69 -1.44 7.85
CA SER A 42 -1.11 -0.31 7.02
C SER A 42 -2.33 0.38 7.62
N VAL A 43 -3.39 -0.39 7.90
CA VAL A 43 -4.64 0.17 8.41
C VAL A 43 -4.44 0.76 9.81
N ASP A 44 -3.66 0.10 10.66
CA ASP A 44 -3.36 0.61 12.00
C ASP A 44 -2.54 1.90 11.95
N ASP A 45 -1.53 1.98 11.08
CA ASP A 45 -0.72 3.18 10.90
C ASP A 45 -1.53 4.34 10.29
N LEU A 46 -2.37 4.03 9.30
CA LEU A 46 -3.24 5.03 8.67
C LEU A 46 -4.22 5.62 9.69
N TYR A 47 -4.83 4.82 10.56
CA TYR A 47 -5.73 5.34 11.58
C TYR A 47 -5.02 6.14 12.68
N LYS A 48 -3.76 5.83 12.98
CA LYS A 48 -2.94 6.63 13.89
C LYS A 48 -2.54 7.97 13.26
N ALA A 49 -2.12 7.95 12.00
CA ALA A 49 -1.69 9.15 11.27
C ALA A 49 -2.87 10.06 10.92
N TYR A 50 -4.00 9.46 10.56
CA TYR A 50 -5.19 10.15 10.07
C TYR A 50 -6.43 9.69 10.86
N PRO A 51 -6.67 10.19 12.07
CA PRO A 51 -7.86 9.83 12.82
C PRO A 51 -9.18 10.17 12.11
N SER A 52 -9.17 11.09 11.14
CA SER A 52 -10.33 11.52 10.35
C SER A 52 -10.86 10.46 9.38
N ILE A 53 -10.02 9.54 8.92
CA ILE A 53 -10.45 8.34 8.17
C ILE A 53 -10.88 7.22 9.11
N GLY A 54 -10.84 7.48 10.42
CA GLY A 54 -10.88 6.53 11.51
C GLY A 54 -12.05 5.56 11.46
N PRO A 55 -11.96 4.48 12.24
CA PRO A 55 -12.94 3.43 12.20
C PRO A 55 -14.19 3.80 12.99
N ASP A 56 -15.34 3.37 12.46
CA ASP A 56 -16.62 3.55 13.12
C ASP A 56 -16.83 2.48 14.23
N THR A 57 -16.32 1.25 14.03
CA THR A 57 -16.37 0.13 14.99
C THR A 57 -15.25 -0.92 14.75
N PRO A 58 -14.91 -1.80 15.71
CA PRO A 58 -13.99 -2.92 15.46
C PRO A 58 -14.38 -3.82 14.28
N GLU A 59 -15.67 -4.05 14.07
CA GLU A 59 -16.18 -4.87 12.97
C GLU A 59 -15.94 -4.21 11.61
N THR A 60 -16.08 -2.89 11.52
CA THR A 60 -15.80 -2.15 10.28
C THR A 60 -14.30 -2.10 9.97
N ILE A 61 -13.42 -2.11 10.98
CA ILE A 61 -11.97 -2.27 10.79
C ILE A 61 -11.68 -3.62 10.13
N VAL A 62 -12.23 -4.70 10.70
CA VAL A 62 -12.02 -6.05 10.18
C VAL A 62 -12.58 -6.19 8.77
N ALA A 63 -13.75 -5.61 8.50
CA ALA A 63 -14.34 -5.60 7.17
C ALA A 63 -13.48 -4.82 6.18
N PHE A 64 -12.96 -3.64 6.56
CA PHE A 64 -12.06 -2.86 5.71
C PHE A 64 -10.77 -3.61 5.41
N LYS A 65 -10.11 -4.21 6.41
CA LYS A 65 -8.89 -5.01 6.22
C LYS A 65 -9.11 -6.16 5.24
N LYS A 66 -10.21 -6.90 5.38
CA LYS A 66 -10.56 -8.00 4.45
C LYS A 66 -10.80 -7.49 3.03
N GLU A 67 -11.62 -6.45 2.90
CA GLU A 67 -11.98 -5.90 1.60
C GLU A 67 -10.77 -5.26 0.91
N LEU A 68 -9.83 -4.70 1.67
CA LEU A 68 -8.57 -4.17 1.16
C LEU A 68 -7.66 -5.28 0.61
N ILE A 69 -7.62 -6.45 1.24
CA ILE A 69 -6.90 -7.62 0.68
C ILE A 69 -7.51 -8.01 -0.65
N ASP A 70 -8.83 -8.16 -0.71
CA ASP A 70 -9.55 -8.52 -1.95
C ASP A 70 -9.34 -7.45 -3.05
N PHE A 71 -9.23 -6.17 -2.67
CA PHE A 71 -8.89 -5.08 -3.58
C PHE A 71 -7.47 -5.20 -4.13
N LEU A 72 -6.49 -5.55 -3.30
CA LEU A 72 -5.10 -5.73 -3.74
C LEU A 72 -4.92 -6.93 -4.68
N GLU A 73 -5.89 -7.85 -4.70
CA GLU A 73 -5.90 -9.01 -5.60
C GLU A 73 -6.52 -8.71 -6.98
N VAL A 74 -7.26 -7.60 -7.14
CA VAL A 74 -7.76 -7.20 -8.47
C VAL A 74 -6.63 -6.62 -9.33
N GLY A 75 -6.80 -6.60 -10.66
CA GLY A 75 -5.78 -6.08 -11.58
C GLY A 75 -5.54 -4.57 -11.43
N SER A 76 -4.35 -4.08 -11.81
CA SER A 76 -3.98 -2.64 -11.74
C SER A 76 -5.03 -1.74 -12.36
N GLU A 77 -5.49 -2.07 -13.56
CA GLU A 77 -6.50 -1.27 -14.28
C GLU A 77 -7.79 -1.15 -13.46
N GLU A 78 -8.25 -2.23 -12.84
CA GLU A 78 -9.45 -2.22 -11.99
C GLU A 78 -9.18 -1.42 -10.69
N GLN A 79 -7.99 -1.53 -10.11
CA GLN A 79 -7.62 -0.73 -8.93
C GLN A 79 -7.65 0.76 -9.25
N ASP A 80 -7.07 1.17 -10.37
CA ASP A 80 -7.03 2.56 -10.83
C ASP A 80 -8.43 3.10 -11.09
N GLU A 81 -9.31 2.31 -11.73
CA GLU A 81 -10.71 2.67 -11.93
C GLU A 81 -11.43 2.90 -10.59
N ILE A 82 -11.24 2.00 -9.61
CA ILE A 82 -11.84 2.13 -8.28
C ILE A 82 -11.31 3.38 -7.55
N ILE A 83 -10.00 3.63 -7.62
CA ILE A 83 -9.36 4.84 -7.05
C ILE A 83 -9.84 6.11 -7.77
N ALA A 84 -10.17 6.03 -9.05
CA ALA A 84 -10.77 7.11 -9.82
C ALA A 84 -12.26 7.34 -9.46
N GLY A 85 -12.89 6.40 -8.75
CA GLY A 85 -14.27 6.50 -8.28
C GLY A 85 -15.28 5.72 -9.13
N SER A 86 -14.82 4.81 -9.99
CA SER A 86 -15.69 3.90 -10.72
C SER A 86 -16.49 2.99 -9.76
N PRO A 87 -17.73 2.62 -10.11
CA PRO A 87 -18.51 1.66 -9.35
C PRO A 87 -17.76 0.33 -9.19
N SER A 88 -17.85 -0.29 -8.01
CA SER A 88 -17.16 -1.55 -7.74
C SER A 88 -17.98 -2.48 -6.84
N LYS A 89 -17.55 -3.74 -6.73
CA LYS A 89 -18.12 -4.71 -5.79
C LYS A 89 -17.81 -4.39 -4.32
N PHE A 90 -16.82 -3.53 -4.09
CA PHE A 90 -16.32 -3.13 -2.78
C PHE A 90 -17.24 -2.07 -2.16
N LYS A 91 -17.59 -2.23 -0.88
CA LYS A 91 -18.55 -1.37 -0.17
C LYS A 91 -17.87 -0.33 0.70
N ILE A 92 -16.70 -0.66 1.25
CA ILE A 92 -15.97 0.14 2.24
C ILE A 92 -14.72 0.75 1.60
N VAL A 93 -13.96 -0.03 0.83
CA VAL A 93 -12.68 0.37 0.25
C VAL A 93 -12.78 1.64 -0.59
N PRO A 94 -13.75 1.80 -1.53
CA PRO A 94 -13.80 3.01 -2.36
C PRO A 94 -13.99 4.29 -1.53
N GLY A 95 -14.80 4.22 -0.46
CA GLY A 95 -15.02 5.35 0.44
C GLY A 95 -13.75 5.73 1.20
N LYS A 96 -13.04 4.74 1.74
CA LYS A 96 -11.78 5.00 2.47
C LYS A 96 -10.65 5.44 1.53
N LEU A 97 -10.52 4.85 0.34
CA LEU A 97 -9.55 5.26 -0.67
C LEU A 97 -9.79 6.69 -1.14
N LYS A 98 -11.05 7.11 -1.28
CA LYS A 98 -11.37 8.51 -1.61
C LYS A 98 -10.85 9.47 -0.55
N MET A 99 -11.09 9.20 0.73
CA MET A 99 -10.60 10.06 1.82
C MET A 99 -9.06 10.07 1.87
N LEU A 100 -8.43 8.91 1.67
CA LEU A 100 -6.97 8.80 1.62
C LEU A 100 -6.37 9.52 0.42
N LYS A 101 -7.06 9.53 -0.73
CA LYS A 101 -6.64 10.29 -1.92
C LYS A 101 -6.68 11.78 -1.67
N GLU A 102 -7.68 12.29 -0.96
CA GLU A 102 -7.76 13.70 -0.56
C GLU A 102 -6.60 14.07 0.38
N ILE A 103 -6.26 13.20 1.32
CA ILE A 103 -5.08 13.36 2.20
C ILE A 103 -3.79 13.36 1.38
N ALA A 104 -3.60 12.36 0.52
CA ALA A 104 -2.40 12.24 -0.31
C ALA A 104 -2.23 13.45 -1.23
N ALA A 105 -3.32 13.98 -1.81
CA ALA A 105 -3.29 15.18 -2.64
C ALA A 105 -2.96 16.46 -1.84
N ALA A 106 -3.34 16.52 -0.57
CA ALA A 106 -3.01 17.65 0.30
C ALA A 106 -1.57 17.59 0.83
N GLU A 107 -1.06 16.39 1.12
CA GLU A 107 0.30 16.19 1.63
C GLU A 107 1.36 16.21 0.54
N PHE A 108 1.08 15.67 -0.65
CA PHE A 108 2.07 15.53 -1.72
C PHE A 108 2.82 16.85 -2.05
N PRO A 109 2.17 18.03 -2.16
CA PRO A 109 2.86 19.29 -2.40
C PRO A 109 3.75 19.76 -1.24
N THR A 110 3.60 19.16 -0.06
CA THR A 110 4.35 19.48 1.16
C THR A 110 5.57 18.57 1.36
N LEU A 111 5.68 17.48 0.59
CA LEU A 111 6.87 16.64 0.54
C LEU A 111 8.06 17.42 0.00
N ASP A 112 9.27 16.96 0.31
CA ASP A 112 10.45 17.55 -0.30
C ASP A 112 10.53 17.24 -1.81
N PRO A 113 11.28 18.01 -2.61
CA PRO A 113 11.33 17.82 -4.05
C PRO A 113 11.81 16.43 -4.49
N GLU A 114 12.69 15.80 -3.73
CA GLU A 114 13.23 14.47 -4.04
C GLU A 114 12.14 13.40 -3.83
N GLU A 115 11.37 13.49 -2.74
CA GLU A 115 10.21 12.66 -2.48
C GLU A 115 9.10 12.87 -3.53
N GLN A 116 8.83 14.12 -3.94
CA GLN A 116 7.87 14.39 -5.00
C GLN A 116 8.30 13.77 -6.34
N GLU A 117 9.59 13.81 -6.66
CA GLU A 117 10.15 13.18 -7.85
C GLU A 117 10.03 11.66 -7.81
N TRP A 118 10.33 11.04 -6.67
CA TRP A 118 10.19 9.59 -6.49
C TRP A 118 8.74 9.12 -6.64
N TRP A 119 7.80 9.83 -6.03
CA TRP A 119 6.39 9.41 -6.06
C TRP A 119 5.65 9.89 -7.30
N ARG A 120 6.14 10.91 -8.02
CA ARG A 120 5.61 11.48 -9.27
C ARG A 120 4.21 12.11 -9.18
N ASN A 121 3.28 11.54 -8.44
CA ASN A 121 1.92 12.01 -8.27
C ASN A 121 1.28 11.53 -6.95
N PRO A 122 0.15 12.16 -6.53
CA PRO A 122 -0.53 11.79 -5.30
C PRO A 122 -1.07 10.36 -5.24
N SER A 123 -1.43 9.75 -6.37
CA SER A 123 -1.95 8.36 -6.39
C SER A 123 -0.84 7.35 -6.09
N ALA A 124 0.36 7.57 -6.61
CA ALA A 124 1.53 6.74 -6.28
C ALA A 124 1.98 6.97 -4.83
N TYR A 125 1.93 8.21 -4.33
CA TYR A 125 2.16 8.49 -2.90
C TYR A 125 1.13 7.82 -1.98
N LEU A 126 -0.15 7.78 -2.38
CA LEU A 126 -1.18 7.01 -1.67
C LEU A 126 -0.82 5.53 -1.57
N MET A 127 -0.38 4.90 -2.66
CA MET A 127 0.04 3.50 -2.65
C MET A 127 1.29 3.26 -1.79
N HIS A 128 2.20 4.24 -1.73
CA HIS A 128 3.32 4.21 -0.80
C HIS A 128 2.87 4.18 0.66
N LEU A 129 1.93 5.05 1.04
CA LEU A 129 1.36 5.08 2.40
C LEU A 129 0.64 3.78 2.75
N LEU A 130 -0.07 3.20 1.79
CA LEU A 130 -0.85 1.98 1.97
C LEU A 130 -0.02 0.70 2.03
N LEU A 131 1.10 0.60 1.31
CA LEU A 131 1.79 -0.69 1.11
C LEU A 131 3.29 -0.60 1.36
N SER A 132 3.98 0.29 0.64
CA SER A 132 5.45 0.32 0.65
C SER A 132 6.03 0.73 2.00
N LYS A 133 5.46 1.75 2.65
CA LYS A 133 5.88 2.24 3.97
C LYS A 133 5.67 1.20 5.08
N PRO A 134 4.47 0.60 5.26
CA PRO A 134 4.26 -0.43 6.28
C PRO A 134 5.10 -1.68 6.02
N ALA A 135 5.22 -2.13 4.78
CA ALA A 135 6.07 -3.28 4.46
C ALA A 135 7.56 -3.00 4.77
N GLY A 136 8.05 -1.79 4.48
CA GLY A 136 9.41 -1.36 4.83
C GLY A 136 9.69 -1.42 6.34
N LYS A 137 8.72 -1.04 7.18
CA LYS A 137 8.81 -1.19 8.64
C LYS A 137 8.93 -2.65 9.07
N LEU A 138 8.16 -3.55 8.45
CA LEU A 138 8.23 -4.99 8.74
C LEU A 138 9.58 -5.58 8.34
N LYS A 139 10.13 -5.18 7.17
CA LYS A 139 11.47 -5.57 6.75
C LYS A 139 12.52 -5.14 7.78
N LEU A 140 12.55 -3.87 8.17
CA LEU A 140 13.51 -3.35 9.17
C LEU A 140 13.36 -4.04 10.54
N ALA A 141 12.14 -4.31 10.99
CA ALA A 141 11.91 -5.01 12.26
C ALA A 141 12.40 -6.47 12.24
N ARG A 142 12.50 -7.08 11.06
CA ARG A 142 12.88 -8.49 10.87
C ARG A 142 14.33 -8.68 10.41
N MET A 143 15.00 -7.66 9.88
CA MET A 143 16.44 -7.70 9.54
C MET A 143 17.35 -8.18 10.68
N PRO A 144 17.14 -7.83 11.97
CA PRO A 144 17.95 -8.33 13.08
C PRO A 144 17.86 -9.86 13.30
N LEU A 145 16.89 -10.55 12.69
CA LEU A 145 16.71 -12.00 12.83
C LEU A 145 17.46 -12.82 11.76
N PHE A 146 17.94 -12.19 10.68
CA PHE A 146 18.58 -12.88 9.55
C PHE A 146 20.11 -12.73 9.54
N GLU A 147 20.66 -11.63 10.07
CA GLU A 147 22.12 -11.48 10.22
C GLU A 147 22.72 -12.39 11.32
N GLY A 148 21.89 -13.06 12.12
CA GLY A 148 22.30 -14.04 13.13
C GLY A 148 22.48 -15.48 12.64
N LYS A 149 22.23 -15.78 11.35
CA LYS A 149 22.50 -17.09 10.73
C LYS A 149 23.65 -17.00 9.74
N SER A 150 24.83 -16.65 10.24
CA SER A 150 26.10 -17.00 9.61
C SER A 150 26.94 -17.70 10.67
N ALA A 151 26.79 -19.03 10.71
CA ALA A 151 27.71 -19.96 11.35
C ALA A 151 27.94 -21.12 10.38
#